data_AF-A0A969T4F1-F1
#
_entry.id   AF-A0A969T4F1-F1
#
_cell.length_a   1.000
_cell.length_b   1.000
_cell.length_c   1.000
_cell.angle_alpha   90.00
_cell.angle_beta   90.00
_cell.angle_gamma   90.00
#
_symmetry.space_group_name_H-M   'P 1'
#
loop_
_entity.id
_entity.type
_entity.pdbx_description
1 polymer ?
#
loop_
_entity_poly.entity_id
_entity_poly.type
_entity_poly.pdbx_seq_one_letter_code
_entity_poly.pdbx_strand_id
1 'polypeptide(L)'
;MDPGWRNYNLNTNFLKPKVHLFNNKLLIEFTTAEGYKLGYFSAEAIEGMIVIKTFLFLTNGGTPEGQKLEKICGLKKQDKKYWAIDKLSTFKNSDIAKTPELKSLFLEAGCSDLFNYLDTLQLNQENQKSQARQILEYIRLNDAVYA
;
A
#
# COMPACT_ATOMS: atom_id res chain seq x y z
N MET A 1 -7.19 -13.09 16.08
CA MET A 1 -7.91 -12.65 14.86
C MET A 1 -8.72 -13.84 14.36
N ASP A 2 -10.04 -13.80 14.54
CA ASP A 2 -10.98 -14.91 14.27
C ASP A 2 -11.04 -15.30 12.77
N PRO A 3 -10.85 -16.56 12.35
CA PRO A 3 -10.88 -16.96 10.94
C PRO A 3 -12.07 -16.41 10.10
N GLY A 4 -13.22 -16.13 10.72
CA GLY A 4 -14.37 -15.50 10.09
C GLY A 4 -14.08 -14.14 9.44
N TRP A 5 -13.18 -13.31 10.01
CA TRP A 5 -12.89 -11.98 9.47
C TRP A 5 -12.18 -12.05 8.11
N ARG A 6 -11.28 -13.03 7.91
CA ARG A 6 -10.53 -13.20 6.64
C ARG A 6 -11.47 -13.62 5.52
N ASN A 7 -12.33 -14.60 5.82
CA ASN A 7 -13.29 -15.12 4.86
C ASN A 7 -14.32 -14.06 4.47
N TYR A 8 -14.79 -13.26 5.43
CA TYR A 8 -15.72 -12.18 5.15
C TYR A 8 -15.15 -11.13 4.20
N ASN A 9 -13.94 -10.61 4.48
CA ASN A 9 -13.33 -9.57 3.64
C ASN A 9 -13.00 -10.06 2.23
N LEU A 10 -12.51 -11.30 2.08
CA LEU A 10 -12.26 -11.84 0.75
C LEU A 10 -13.56 -12.01 -0.04
N ASN A 11 -14.60 -12.58 0.60
CA ASN A 11 -15.88 -12.83 -0.07
C ASN A 11 -16.55 -11.53 -0.51
N THR A 12 -16.57 -10.49 0.31
CA THR A 12 -17.21 -9.21 -0.05
C THR A 12 -16.53 -8.54 -1.25
N ASN A 13 -15.19 -8.56 -1.30
CA ASN A 13 -14.43 -7.98 -2.41
C ASN A 13 -14.65 -8.71 -3.75
N PHE A 14 -14.92 -10.02 -3.74
CA PHE A 14 -15.19 -10.78 -4.98
C PHE A 14 -16.68 -10.83 -5.36
N LEU A 15 -17.61 -10.53 -4.43
CA LEU A 15 -19.04 -10.45 -4.74
C LEU A 15 -19.40 -9.22 -5.59
N LYS A 16 -18.73 -8.09 -5.35
CA LYS A 16 -18.90 -6.84 -6.13
C LYS A 16 -17.53 -6.23 -6.43
N PRO A 17 -16.73 -6.87 -7.31
CA PRO A 17 -15.35 -6.49 -7.50
C PRO A 17 -15.26 -5.15 -8.23
N LYS A 18 -14.46 -4.24 -7.69
CA LYS A 18 -14.03 -3.04 -8.41
C LYS A 18 -12.72 -3.35 -9.14
N VAL A 19 -12.80 -3.46 -10.46
CA VAL A 19 -11.72 -3.92 -11.32
C VAL A 19 -11.17 -2.79 -12.17
N HIS A 20 -9.86 -2.69 -12.26
CA HIS A 20 -9.14 -1.72 -13.08
C HIS A 20 -8.24 -2.43 -14.08
N LEU A 21 -8.16 -1.91 -15.30
CA LEU A 21 -7.11 -2.30 -16.23
C LEU A 21 -5.90 -1.39 -16.02
N PHE A 22 -4.77 -1.95 -15.59
CA PHE A 22 -3.55 -1.19 -15.33
C PHE A 22 -2.33 -1.96 -15.82
N ASN A 23 -1.50 -1.34 -16.67
CA ASN A 23 -0.34 -1.96 -17.31
C ASN A 23 -0.64 -3.35 -17.89
N ASN A 24 -1.76 -3.45 -18.61
CA ASN A 24 -2.24 -4.69 -19.24
C ASN A 24 -2.55 -5.85 -18.26
N LYS A 25 -2.82 -5.53 -16.99
CA LYS A 25 -3.26 -6.47 -15.96
C LYS A 25 -4.59 -6.03 -15.38
N LEU A 26 -5.39 -7.00 -14.96
CA LEU A 26 -6.57 -6.72 -14.14
C LEU A 26 -6.11 -6.52 -12.69
N LEU A 27 -6.51 -5.41 -12.09
CA LEU A 27 -6.32 -5.15 -10.68
C LEU A 27 -7.70 -5.10 -10.01
N ILE A 28 -7.98 -6.08 -9.18
CA ILE A 28 -9.20 -6.14 -8.37
C ILE A 28 -8.90 -5.45 -7.04
N GLU A 29 -9.57 -4.35 -6.74
CA GLU A 29 -9.39 -3.64 -5.46
C GLU A 29 -9.67 -4.58 -4.28
N PHE A 30 -8.82 -4.49 -3.27
CA PHE A 30 -9.04 -5.12 -1.97
C PHE A 30 -9.23 -4.03 -0.92
N THR A 31 -10.44 -4.00 -0.35
CA THR A 31 -10.84 -3.11 0.72
C THR A 31 -11.15 -3.87 2.00
N THR A 32 -11.04 -3.21 3.15
CA THR A 32 -11.57 -3.75 4.41
C THR A 32 -13.09 -3.72 4.44
N ALA A 33 -13.70 -4.34 5.45
CA ALA A 33 -15.15 -4.33 5.66
C ALA A 33 -15.71 -2.91 5.80
N GLU A 34 -14.91 -1.99 6.35
CA GLU A 34 -15.21 -0.57 6.52
C GLU A 34 -14.97 0.24 5.23
N GLY A 35 -14.49 -0.38 4.17
CA GLY A 35 -14.31 0.24 2.85
C GLY A 35 -12.91 0.83 2.59
N TYR A 36 -11.94 0.65 3.49
CA TYR A 36 -10.59 1.17 3.29
C TYR A 36 -9.80 0.33 2.31
N LYS A 37 -9.35 0.90 1.20
CA LYS A 37 -8.48 0.21 0.24
C LYS A 37 -7.11 -0.08 0.87
N LEU A 38 -6.66 -1.33 0.76
CA LEU A 38 -5.34 -1.77 1.24
C LEU A 38 -4.42 -2.31 0.14
N GLY A 39 -4.98 -2.61 -1.04
CA GLY A 39 -4.21 -3.06 -2.17
C GLY A 39 -5.08 -3.63 -3.28
N TYR A 40 -4.48 -4.50 -4.08
CA TYR A 40 -5.10 -5.11 -5.25
C TYR A 40 -4.74 -6.58 -5.36
N PHE A 41 -5.67 -7.40 -5.82
CA PHE A 41 -5.34 -8.68 -6.43
C PHE A 41 -5.02 -8.46 -7.90
N SER A 42 -3.80 -8.77 -8.31
CA SER A 42 -3.42 -8.78 -9.72
C SER A 42 -3.90 -10.08 -10.35
N ALA A 43 -4.63 -9.96 -11.45
CA ALA A 43 -5.24 -11.08 -12.15
C ALA A 43 -5.12 -10.94 -13.67
N GLU A 44 -5.35 -12.05 -14.35
CA GLU A 44 -5.45 -12.13 -15.82
C GLU A 44 -6.66 -12.96 -16.22
N ALA A 45 -7.26 -12.62 -17.37
CA ALA A 45 -8.32 -13.40 -17.97
C ALA A 45 -7.71 -14.44 -18.93
N ILE A 46 -7.94 -15.72 -18.65
CA ILE A 46 -7.41 -16.85 -19.43
C ILE A 46 -8.58 -17.81 -19.67
N GLU A 47 -8.94 -18.04 -20.93
CA GLU A 47 -9.98 -19.01 -21.32
C GLU A 47 -11.32 -18.81 -20.59
N GLY A 48 -11.74 -17.56 -20.40
CA GLY A 48 -12.98 -17.23 -19.69
C GLY A 48 -12.89 -17.31 -18.15
N MET A 49 -11.71 -17.67 -17.60
CA MET A 49 -11.44 -17.66 -16.16
C MET A 49 -10.63 -16.44 -15.75
N ILE A 50 -10.86 -15.94 -14.53
CA ILE A 50 -10.02 -14.91 -13.91
C ILE A 50 -9.02 -15.59 -12.97
N VAL A 51 -7.75 -15.55 -13.32
CA VAL A 51 -6.65 -16.15 -12.54
C VAL A 51 -5.98 -15.07 -11.72
N ILE A 52 -6.16 -15.12 -10.39
CA ILE A 52 -5.46 -14.24 -9.44
C ILE A 52 -4.02 -14.74 -9.30
N LYS A 53 -3.05 -13.88 -9.63
CA LYS A 53 -1.62 -14.21 -9.59
C LYS A 53 -0.98 -13.86 -8.25
N THR A 54 -1.31 -12.69 -7.70
CA THR A 54 -0.67 -12.20 -6.47
C THR A 54 -1.45 -11.04 -5.86
N PHE A 55 -1.22 -10.80 -4.57
CA PHE A 55 -1.67 -9.59 -3.88
C PHE A 55 -0.58 -8.51 -3.94
N LEU A 56 -0.98 -7.31 -4.35
CA LEU A 56 -0.15 -6.12 -4.40
C LEU A 56 -0.61 -5.15 -3.32
N PHE A 57 0.21 -4.95 -2.29
CA PHE A 57 -0.02 -3.89 -1.31
C PHE A 57 -0.01 -2.51 -1.98
N LEU A 58 -0.76 -1.55 -1.46
CA LEU A 58 -0.98 -0.22 -2.06
C LEU A 58 0.28 0.46 -2.60
N THR A 59 1.40 0.37 -1.89
CA THR A 59 2.65 1.06 -2.27
C THR A 59 3.50 0.28 -3.27
N ASN A 60 3.15 -0.98 -3.57
CA ASN A 60 3.91 -1.86 -4.47
C ASN A 60 3.99 -1.25 -5.88
N GLY A 61 5.14 -1.34 -6.56
CA GLY A 61 5.33 -0.73 -7.89
C GLY A 61 4.38 -1.25 -9.00
N GLY A 62 3.66 -2.35 -8.76
CA GLY A 62 2.61 -2.84 -9.65
C GLY A 62 1.25 -2.15 -9.51
N THR A 63 1.08 -1.20 -8.57
CA THR A 63 -0.16 -0.45 -8.34
C THR A 63 -0.06 0.99 -8.87
N PRO A 64 -1.20 1.67 -9.14
CA PRO A 64 -1.20 3.09 -9.48
C PRO A 64 -0.53 3.96 -8.40
N GLU A 65 -0.82 3.71 -7.13
CA GLU A 65 -0.28 4.48 -6.00
C GLU A 65 1.22 4.24 -5.82
N GLY A 66 1.66 2.99 -6.00
CA GLY A 66 3.08 2.67 -5.97
C GLY A 66 3.85 3.35 -7.09
N GLN A 67 3.31 3.38 -8.31
CA GLN A 67 3.94 4.14 -9.40
C GLN A 67 3.94 5.65 -9.14
N LYS A 68 2.86 6.19 -8.58
CA LYS A 68 2.80 7.61 -8.23
C LYS A 68 3.82 7.96 -7.15
N LEU A 69 3.95 7.13 -6.12
CA LEU A 69 4.95 7.29 -5.06
C LEU A 69 6.37 7.33 -5.63
N GLU A 70 6.68 6.43 -6.57
CA GLU A 70 7.99 6.43 -7.25
C GLU A 70 8.23 7.72 -8.04
N LYS A 71 7.20 8.26 -8.71
CA LYS A 71 7.31 9.52 -9.47
C LYS A 71 7.55 10.75 -8.59
N ILE A 72 6.94 10.82 -7.40
CA ILE A 72 7.00 12.01 -6.54
C ILE A 72 8.17 12.03 -5.55
N CYS A 73 8.70 10.86 -5.17
CA CYS A 73 9.79 10.78 -4.17
C CYS A 73 10.94 9.85 -4.57
N GLY A 74 10.94 9.36 -5.81
CA GLY A 74 12.02 8.53 -6.35
C GLY A 74 12.17 7.14 -5.71
N LEU A 75 11.30 6.75 -4.76
CA LEU A 75 11.35 5.44 -4.10
C LEU A 75 11.00 4.34 -5.11
N LYS A 76 12.02 3.61 -5.57
CA LYS A 76 11.87 2.51 -6.51
C LYS A 76 11.44 1.23 -5.79
N LYS A 77 11.11 0.19 -6.57
CA LYS A 77 10.71 -1.12 -6.04
C LYS A 77 11.65 -1.69 -4.98
N GLN A 78 12.97 -1.55 -5.17
CA GLN A 78 13.96 -2.08 -4.22
C GLN A 78 13.97 -1.29 -2.92
N ASP A 79 13.85 0.03 -2.98
CA ASP A 79 13.78 0.91 -1.82
C ASP A 79 12.57 0.59 -0.96
N LYS A 80 11.40 0.38 -1.60
CA LYS A 80 10.16 0.03 -0.89
C LYS A 80 10.28 -1.29 -0.13
N LYS A 81 10.98 -2.27 -0.72
CA LYS A 81 11.29 -3.54 -0.07
C LYS A 81 12.29 -3.38 1.06
N TYR A 82 13.35 -2.59 0.84
CA TYR A 82 14.38 -2.33 1.84
C TYR A 82 13.80 -1.66 3.09
N TRP A 83 13.00 -0.61 2.91
CA TRP A 83 12.29 0.09 3.98
C TRP A 83 11.05 -0.65 4.50
N ALA A 84 10.72 -1.80 3.89
CA ALA A 84 9.54 -2.61 4.15
C ALA A 84 8.21 -1.83 4.08
N ILE A 85 8.16 -0.73 3.35
CA ILE A 85 6.95 0.07 3.14
C ILE A 85 5.99 -0.57 2.13
N ASP A 86 6.23 -1.83 1.75
CA ASP A 86 5.32 -2.73 1.03
C ASP A 86 4.47 -3.61 1.97
N LYS A 87 4.50 -3.35 3.28
CA LYS A 87 3.78 -4.11 4.31
C LYS A 87 2.97 -3.20 5.22
N LEU A 88 1.71 -3.59 5.47
CA LEU A 88 0.85 -2.92 6.45
C LEU A 88 1.48 -2.85 7.85
N SER A 89 2.17 -3.91 8.28
CA SER A 89 2.83 -3.98 9.59
C SER A 89 3.87 -2.87 9.79
N THR A 90 4.51 -2.40 8.72
CA THR A 90 5.51 -1.34 8.81
C THR A 90 4.85 -0.01 9.13
N PHE A 91 3.74 0.33 8.48
CA PHE A 91 2.98 1.54 8.80
C PHE A 91 2.36 1.47 10.20
N LYS A 92 1.94 0.27 10.62
CA LYS A 92 1.45 0.01 11.97
C LYS A 92 2.51 0.26 13.05
N ASN A 93 3.75 -0.18 12.81
CA ASN A 93 4.79 -0.30 13.84
C ASN A 93 5.95 0.71 13.66
N SER A 94 5.77 1.79 12.90
CA SER A 94 6.81 2.81 12.67
C SER A 94 6.29 4.23 12.81
N ASP A 95 7.22 5.20 12.84
CA ASP A 95 6.95 6.64 12.88
C ASP A 95 6.41 7.23 11.57
N ILE A 96 6.33 6.46 10.48
CA ILE A 96 5.88 6.94 9.15
C ILE A 96 4.55 7.68 9.21
N ALA A 97 3.52 7.11 9.86
CA ALA A 97 2.20 7.72 9.95
C ALA A 97 2.15 8.98 10.84
N LYS A 98 3.17 9.19 11.67
CA LYS A 98 3.28 10.33 12.58
C LYS A 98 4.17 11.45 12.05
N THR A 99 5.02 11.16 11.07
CA THR A 99 5.89 12.14 10.43
C THR A 99 5.11 12.86 9.33
N PRO A 100 4.70 14.14 9.50
CA PRO A 100 3.77 14.80 8.59
C PRO A 100 4.29 14.89 7.15
N GLU A 101 5.58 15.17 6.98
CA GLU A 101 6.23 15.24 5.67
C GLU A 101 6.13 13.90 4.92
N LEU A 102 6.53 12.80 5.55
CA LEU A 102 6.48 11.49 4.92
C LEU A 102 5.03 11.02 4.68
N LYS A 103 4.13 11.26 5.65
CA LYS A 103 2.69 10.99 5.47
C LYS A 103 2.13 11.73 4.26
N SER A 104 2.49 13.00 4.06
CA SER A 104 1.98 13.80 2.95
C SER A 104 2.32 13.20 1.58
N LEU A 105 3.52 12.63 1.41
CA LEU A 105 3.90 11.93 0.17
C LEU A 105 3.00 10.72 -0.11
N PHE A 106 2.68 9.92 0.92
CA PHE A 106 1.78 8.78 0.74
C PHE A 106 0.33 9.22 0.48
N LEU A 107 -0.14 10.30 1.11
CA LEU A 107 -1.46 10.88 0.82
C LEU A 107 -1.54 11.36 -0.63
N GLU A 108 -0.53 12.09 -1.08
CA GLU A 108 -0.42 12.55 -2.47
C GLU A 108 -0.38 11.37 -3.45
N ALA A 109 0.32 10.29 -3.10
CA ALA A 109 0.36 9.07 -3.89
C ALA A 109 -0.99 8.32 -3.97
N GLY A 110 -1.99 8.70 -3.17
CA GLY A 110 -3.32 8.08 -3.14
C GLY A 110 -3.49 7.00 -2.07
N CYS A 111 -2.61 6.93 -1.07
CA CYS A 111 -2.67 5.95 0.01
C CYS A 111 -3.46 6.44 1.24
N SER A 112 -4.41 7.37 1.11
CA SER A 112 -5.17 7.92 2.25
C SER A 112 -5.91 6.86 3.06
N ASP A 113 -6.55 5.90 2.38
CA ASP A 113 -7.29 4.81 3.03
C ASP A 113 -6.41 3.94 3.95
N LEU A 114 -5.12 3.81 3.63
CA LEU A 114 -4.17 3.10 4.49
C LEU A 114 -4.07 3.78 5.85
N PHE A 115 -3.97 5.11 5.90
CA PHE A 115 -3.87 5.83 7.16
C PHE A 115 -5.20 5.89 7.89
N ASN A 116 -6.31 6.09 7.16
CA ASN A 116 -7.64 6.05 7.75
C ASN A 116 -7.90 4.70 8.43
N TYR A 117 -7.48 3.60 7.79
CA TYR A 117 -7.56 2.26 8.39
C TYR A 117 -6.66 2.13 9.62
N LEU A 118 -5.43 2.64 9.59
CA LEU A 118 -4.53 2.57 10.76
C LEU A 118 -5.11 3.32 11.96
N ASP A 119 -5.78 4.44 11.73
CA ASP A 119 -6.44 5.23 12.77
C ASP A 119 -7.59 4.46 13.44
N THR A 120 -8.27 3.53 12.73
CA THR A 120 -9.33 2.69 13.33
C THR A 120 -8.79 1.56 14.20
N LEU A 121 -7.53 1.15 14.03
CA LEU A 121 -6.97 -0.02 14.70
C LEU A 121 -6.58 0.21 16.17
N GLN A 122 -6.80 1.41 16.73
CA GLN A 122 -6.53 1.75 18.15
C GLN A 122 -5.23 1.15 18.70
N LEU A 123 -4.13 1.40 17.99
CA LEU A 123 -2.90 0.62 18.14
C LEU A 123 -2.11 1.06 19.38
N ASN A 124 -1.86 0.12 20.29
CA ASN A 124 -0.89 0.27 21.37
C ASN A 124 0.53 0.41 20.78
N GLN A 125 1.22 1.48 21.14
CA GLN A 125 2.43 1.98 20.46
C GLN A 125 3.75 1.52 21.11
N GLU A 126 3.75 0.34 21.72
CA GLU A 126 4.99 -0.20 22.27
C GLU A 126 5.89 -0.69 21.13
N ASN A 127 7.15 -0.23 21.10
CA ASN A 127 8.18 -0.55 20.09
C ASN A 127 7.97 0.03 18.68
N GLN A 128 7.73 1.35 18.59
CA GLN A 128 7.72 2.05 17.31
C GLN A 128 9.14 2.14 16.72
N LYS A 129 9.34 1.56 15.52
CA LYS A 129 10.57 1.75 14.76
C LYS A 129 10.69 3.20 14.31
N SER A 130 11.80 3.86 14.65
CA SER A 130 12.13 5.16 14.08
C SER A 130 12.90 4.99 12.78
N GLN A 131 12.24 5.21 11.65
CA GLN A 131 12.81 5.07 10.32
C GLN A 131 12.39 6.21 9.37
N ALA A 132 11.35 6.97 9.68
CA ALA A 132 10.83 8.02 8.82
C ALA A 132 11.90 9.08 8.49
N ARG A 133 12.73 9.48 9.46
CA ARG A 133 13.83 10.42 9.24
C ARG A 133 14.82 9.91 8.19
N GLN A 134 15.25 8.65 8.29
CA GLN A 134 16.22 8.07 7.36
C GLN A 134 15.65 7.94 5.95
N ILE A 135 14.35 7.63 5.84
CA ILE A 135 13.64 7.60 4.55
C ILE A 135 13.62 9.00 3.92
N LEU A 136 13.31 10.04 4.70
CA LEU A 136 13.29 11.41 4.20
C LEU A 136 14.69 11.89 3.78
N GLU A 137 15.73 11.57 4.55
CA GLU A 137 17.11 11.85 4.19
C GLU A 137 17.49 11.15 2.86
N TYR A 138 17.11 9.88 2.69
CA TYR A 138 17.31 9.14 1.44
C TYR A 138 16.61 9.80 0.24
N ILE A 139 15.33 10.19 0.40
CA ILE A 139 14.56 10.85 -0.66
C ILE A 139 15.26 12.17 -1.08
N ARG A 140 15.63 13.00 -0.11
CA ARG A 140 16.29 14.29 -0.38
C ARG A 140 17.64 14.15 -1.08
N LEU A 141 18.42 13.13 -0.70
CA LEU A 141 19.69 12.82 -1.37
C LEU A 141 19.46 12.39 -2.82
N ASN A 142 18.41 11.61 -3.07
CA ASN A 142 18.06 11.18 -4.42
C ASN A 142 17.64 12.37 -5.29
N ASP A 143 16.81 13.28 -4.76
CA ASP A 143 16.40 14.50 -5.47
C ASP A 143 17.60 15.40 -5.82
N ALA A 144 18.56 15.55 -4.89
CA ALA A 144 19.75 16.38 -5.11
C ALA A 144 20.74 15.81 -6.15
N VAL A 145 20.68 14.51 -6.45
CA VAL A 145 21.54 13.86 -7.44
C VAL A 145 21.02 14.00 -8.87
N TYR A 146 19.73 14.32 -9.05
CA TYR A 146 19.08 14.48 -10.36
C TYR A 146 18.54 15.90 -10.61
N ALA A 147 18.87 16.86 -9.74
CA ALA A 147 18.63 18.30 -9.94
C ALA A 147 19.76 18.96 -10.73
#